data_AF-Q2Z023-F1
#
_entry.id   AF-Q2Z023-F1
#
_cell.length_a   1.000
_cell.length_b   1.000
_cell.length_c   1.000
_cell.angle_alpha   90.00
_cell.angle_beta   90.00
_cell.angle_gamma   90.00
#
_symmetry.space_group_name_H-M   'P 1'
#
loop_
_entity.id
_entity.type
_entity.pdbx_description
1 polymer ?
#
loop_
_entity_poly.entity_id
_entity_poly.type
_entity_poly.pdbx_seq_one_letter_code
_entity_poly.pdbx_strand_id
1 'polypeptide(L)'
;MAVRKVLSIGNALIAIIAGALVLLGYLLPNLLSGLRQYLIQLAVILTAFAVLLGIVNLASVHWKRATAPKAGASNIYSAVLLLSLVLTILLVGFSGPTGFWSIWLVNTFQIPVETSLVAVLAIVLLFAAARLLSRRLHWASLLFLTAAVLVLLGIAPLPYIGEIPFLSNLRQWLSSLPALAGARGLLLGVALGTIATGLRILMGVDRPYGD
;
A
#
# COMPACT_ATOMS: atom_id res chain seq x y z
N MET A 1 -11.74 -11.17 -29.84
CA MET A 1 -10.50 -10.95 -29.06
C MET A 1 -9.95 -9.53 -29.18
N ALA A 2 -9.97 -8.90 -30.38
CA ALA A 2 -9.51 -7.52 -30.59
C ALA A 2 -10.28 -6.44 -29.79
N VAL A 3 -11.61 -6.54 -29.71
CA VAL A 3 -12.46 -5.54 -29.01
C VAL A 3 -12.15 -5.45 -27.50
N ARG A 4 -11.89 -6.58 -26.83
CA ARG A 4 -11.50 -6.60 -25.41
C ARG A 4 -10.13 -5.97 -25.18
N LYS A 5 -9.20 -6.11 -26.14
CA LYS A 5 -7.84 -5.56 -26.07
C LYS A 5 -7.83 -4.04 -26.25
N VAL A 6 -8.67 -3.51 -27.14
CA VAL A 6 -8.81 -2.06 -27.35
C VAL A 6 -9.40 -1.37 -26.11
N LEU A 7 -10.38 -1.99 -25.46
CA LEU A 7 -10.96 -1.48 -24.21
C LEU A 7 -9.95 -1.50 -23.04
N SER A 8 -9.07 -2.51 -22.95
CA SER A 8 -8.09 -2.57 -21.85
C SER A 8 -7.00 -1.50 -21.99
N ILE A 9 -6.57 -1.19 -23.22
CA ILE A 9 -5.57 -0.15 -23.49
C ILE A 9 -6.16 1.23 -23.19
N GLY A 10 -7.42 1.48 -23.55
CA GLY A 10 -8.13 2.72 -23.21
C GLY A 10 -8.18 2.95 -21.70
N ASN A 11 -8.56 1.94 -20.93
CA ASN A 11 -8.64 2.03 -19.47
C ASN A 11 -7.27 2.29 -18.83
N ALA A 12 -6.21 1.64 -19.33
CA ALA A 12 -4.85 1.87 -18.85
C ALA A 12 -4.37 3.30 -19.14
N LEU A 13 -4.68 3.83 -20.33
CA LEU A 13 -4.33 5.20 -20.71
C LEU A 13 -5.04 6.22 -19.80
N ILE A 14 -6.33 6.02 -19.52
CA ILE A 14 -7.10 6.87 -18.60
C ILE A 14 -6.47 6.86 -17.21
N ALA A 15 -6.09 5.67 -16.69
CA ALA A 15 -5.46 5.54 -15.38
C ALA A 15 -4.09 6.25 -15.33
N ILE A 16 -3.26 6.10 -16.37
CA ILE A 16 -1.95 6.76 -16.46
C ILE A 16 -2.11 8.28 -16.51
N ILE A 17 -3.02 8.79 -17.33
CA ILE A 17 -3.28 10.23 -17.46
C ILE A 17 -3.82 10.80 -16.14
N ALA A 18 -4.79 10.13 -15.51
CA ALA A 18 -5.33 10.56 -14.23
C ALA A 18 -4.24 10.60 -13.13
N GLY A 19 -3.40 9.58 -13.05
CA GLY A 19 -2.25 9.54 -12.13
C GLY A 19 -1.26 10.66 -12.40
N ALA A 20 -0.90 10.90 -13.67
CA ALA A 20 -0.01 11.98 -14.06
C ALA A 20 -0.57 13.36 -13.70
N LEU A 21 -1.86 13.59 -13.92
CA LEU A 21 -2.54 14.85 -13.56
C LEU A 21 -2.56 15.09 -12.04
N VAL A 22 -2.79 14.04 -11.23
CA VAL A 22 -2.72 14.16 -9.76
C VAL A 22 -1.31 14.53 -9.31
N LEU A 23 -0.27 13.92 -9.89
CA LEU A 23 1.13 14.21 -9.58
C LEU A 23 1.52 15.63 -9.99
N LEU A 24 1.13 16.06 -11.20
CA LEU A 24 1.29 17.45 -11.64
C LEU A 24 0.56 18.42 -10.70
N GLY A 25 -0.59 18.02 -10.15
CA GLY A 25 -1.31 18.77 -9.13
C GLY A 25 -0.57 18.95 -7.80
N TYR A 26 0.36 18.07 -7.46
CA TYR A 26 1.27 18.27 -6.32
C TYR A 26 2.44 19.19 -6.66
N LEU A 27 2.92 19.16 -7.91
CA LEU A 27 4.03 20.00 -8.39
C LEU A 27 3.61 21.46 -8.65
N LEU A 28 2.38 21.68 -9.12
CA LEU A 28 1.83 22.97 -9.51
C LEU A 28 0.57 23.32 -8.70
N PRO A 29 0.67 23.49 -7.37
CA PRO A 29 -0.49 23.63 -6.48
C PRO A 29 -1.35 24.86 -6.79
N ASN A 30 -0.74 25.95 -7.29
CA ASN A 30 -1.46 27.19 -7.59
C ASN A 30 -2.36 27.08 -8.83
N LEU A 31 -2.10 26.12 -9.73
CA LEU A 31 -2.81 25.99 -11.01
C LEU A 31 -3.74 24.77 -11.02
N LEU A 32 -3.34 23.67 -10.38
CA LEU A 32 -3.97 22.35 -10.56
C LEU A 32 -4.56 21.77 -9.28
N SER A 33 -4.59 22.51 -8.16
CA SER A 33 -5.12 22.03 -6.88
C SER A 33 -6.59 21.59 -6.95
N GLY A 34 -7.45 22.36 -7.63
CA GLY A 34 -8.87 22.02 -7.82
C GLY A 34 -9.07 20.74 -8.62
N LEU A 35 -8.35 20.60 -9.75
CA LEU A 35 -8.39 19.39 -10.56
C LEU A 35 -7.89 18.17 -9.79
N ARG A 36 -6.78 18.31 -9.05
CA ARG A 36 -6.25 17.25 -8.18
C ARG A 36 -7.29 16.81 -7.15
N GLN A 37 -7.93 17.75 -6.45
CA GLN A 37 -8.92 17.43 -5.42
C GLN A 37 -10.14 16.71 -6.01
N TYR A 38 -10.61 17.16 -7.18
CA TYR A 38 -11.69 16.49 -7.91
C TYR A 38 -11.33 15.04 -8.31
N LEU A 39 -10.13 14.84 -8.88
CA LEU A 39 -9.65 13.50 -9.25
C LEU A 39 -9.48 12.58 -8.03
N ILE A 40 -8.96 13.10 -6.92
CA ILE A 40 -8.85 12.34 -5.67
C ILE A 40 -10.24 11.97 -5.14
N GLN A 41 -11.21 12.88 -5.20
CA GLN A 41 -12.58 12.60 -4.76
C GLN A 41 -13.22 11.48 -5.60
N LEU A 42 -13.05 11.51 -6.92
CA LEU A 42 -13.48 10.41 -7.78
C LEU A 42 -12.78 9.09 -7.42
N ALA A 43 -11.47 9.13 -7.16
CA ALA A 43 -10.73 7.95 -6.74
C ALA A 43 -11.25 7.38 -5.40
N VAL A 44 -11.60 8.24 -4.44
CA VAL A 44 -12.18 7.82 -3.15
C VAL A 44 -13.54 7.15 -3.36
N ILE A 45 -14.41 7.73 -4.20
CA ILE A 45 -15.72 7.14 -4.53
C ILE A 45 -15.53 5.77 -5.20
N LEU A 46 -14.67 5.68 -6.22
CA LEU A 46 -14.38 4.42 -6.91
C LEU A 46 -13.78 3.37 -5.95
N THR A 47 -12.90 3.79 -5.04
CA THR A 47 -12.31 2.89 -4.03
C THR A 47 -13.37 2.36 -3.07
N ALA A 48 -14.32 3.20 -2.64
CA ALA A 48 -15.43 2.75 -1.79
C ALA A 48 -16.27 1.66 -2.49
N PHE A 49 -16.62 1.85 -3.76
CA PHE A 49 -17.33 0.83 -4.54
C PHE A 49 -16.47 -0.42 -4.78
N ALA A 50 -15.17 -0.26 -5.05
CA ALA A 50 -14.25 -1.38 -5.24
C ALA A 50 -14.13 -2.24 -3.98
N VAL A 51 -14.08 -1.62 -2.79
CA VAL A 51 -14.09 -2.34 -1.51
C VAL A 51 -15.39 -3.12 -1.34
N LEU A 52 -16.54 -2.53 -1.62
CA LEU A 52 -17.83 -3.23 -1.57
C LEU A 52 -17.86 -4.44 -2.52
N LEU A 53 -17.42 -4.26 -3.77
CA LEU A 53 -17.32 -5.35 -4.74
C LEU A 53 -16.34 -6.44 -4.25
N GLY A 54 -15.23 -6.05 -3.62
CA GLY A 54 -14.27 -6.97 -3.01
C GLY A 54 -14.88 -7.81 -1.89
N ILE A 55 -15.65 -7.19 -0.99
CA ILE A 55 -16.37 -7.87 0.09
C ILE A 55 -17.40 -8.85 -0.49
N VAL A 56 -18.21 -8.41 -1.45
CA VAL A 56 -19.22 -9.26 -2.11
C VAL A 56 -18.57 -10.44 -2.82
N ASN A 57 -17.46 -10.20 -3.55
CA ASN A 57 -16.72 -11.25 -4.23
C ASN A 57 -16.14 -12.26 -3.23
N LEU A 58 -15.51 -11.77 -2.16
CA LEU A 58 -14.95 -12.62 -1.10
C LEU A 58 -16.05 -13.48 -0.46
N ALA A 59 -17.19 -12.88 -0.11
CA ALA A 59 -18.33 -13.58 0.45
C ALA A 59 -18.90 -14.62 -0.53
N SER A 60 -19.07 -14.27 -1.82
CA SER A 60 -19.60 -15.18 -2.85
C SER A 60 -18.72 -16.41 -3.04
N VAL A 61 -17.40 -16.22 -3.12
CA VAL A 61 -16.43 -17.32 -3.27
C VAL A 61 -16.45 -18.23 -2.06
N HIS A 62 -16.42 -17.67 -0.85
CA HIS A 62 -16.39 -18.46 0.38
C HIS A 62 -17.73 -19.11 0.68
N TRP A 63 -18.86 -18.49 0.29
CA TRP A 63 -20.19 -19.08 0.41
C TRP A 63 -20.33 -20.33 -0.46
N LYS A 64 -19.93 -20.24 -1.74
CA LYS A 64 -19.90 -21.40 -2.64
C LYS A 64 -19.00 -22.50 -2.11
N ARG A 65 -17.86 -22.13 -1.50
CA ARG A 65 -16.95 -23.09 -0.88
C ARG A 65 -17.58 -23.75 0.35
N ALA A 66 -18.21 -22.97 1.24
CA ALA A 66 -18.89 -23.39 2.48
C ALA A 66 -20.02 -24.42 2.21
N THR A 67 -20.73 -24.24 1.10
CA THR A 67 -21.90 -25.04 0.70
C THR A 67 -21.57 -26.14 -0.30
N ALA A 68 -20.30 -26.29 -0.69
CA ALA A 68 -19.89 -27.30 -1.65
C ALA A 68 -19.98 -28.72 -1.04
N PRO A 69 -20.41 -29.75 -1.80
CA PRO A 69 -20.56 -31.12 -1.30
C PRO A 69 -19.26 -31.80 -0.81
N LYS A 70 -18.08 -31.24 -1.12
CA LYS A 70 -16.78 -31.81 -0.73
C LYS A 70 -16.33 -31.20 0.59
N ALA A 71 -16.75 -31.82 1.68
CA ALA A 71 -16.40 -31.47 3.05
C ALA A 71 -14.93 -31.82 3.36
N GLY A 72 -14.02 -30.89 3.06
CA GLY A 72 -12.65 -30.88 3.59
C GLY A 72 -12.46 -29.77 4.63
N ALA A 73 -11.28 -29.70 5.25
CA ALA A 73 -10.92 -28.64 6.21
C ALA A 73 -11.09 -27.22 5.64
N SER A 74 -11.02 -27.05 4.31
CA SER A 74 -11.29 -25.79 3.60
C SER A 74 -12.69 -25.21 3.86
N ASN A 75 -13.66 -26.05 4.24
CA ASN A 75 -15.03 -25.62 4.53
C ASN A 75 -15.10 -24.83 5.84
N ILE A 76 -14.34 -25.27 6.85
CA ILE A 76 -14.29 -24.66 8.18
C ILE A 76 -13.67 -23.27 8.09
N TYR A 77 -12.54 -23.13 7.42
CA TYR A 77 -11.91 -21.81 7.23
C TYR A 77 -12.81 -20.82 6.50
N SER A 78 -13.57 -21.30 5.50
CA SER A 78 -14.53 -20.46 4.77
C SER A 78 -15.70 -20.03 5.66
N ALA A 79 -16.21 -20.93 6.50
CA ALA A 79 -17.26 -20.62 7.46
C ALA A 79 -16.80 -19.62 8.53
N VAL A 80 -15.58 -19.80 9.08
CA VAL A 80 -14.99 -18.87 10.05
C VAL A 80 -14.82 -17.48 9.42
N LEU A 81 -14.34 -17.40 8.17
CA LEU A 81 -14.23 -16.13 7.46
C LEU A 81 -15.59 -15.45 7.33
N LEU A 82 -16.61 -16.16 6.83
CA LEU A 82 -17.94 -15.58 6.67
C LEU A 82 -18.54 -15.12 8.00
N LEU A 83 -18.37 -15.90 9.06
CA LEU A 83 -18.81 -15.54 10.41
C LEU A 83 -18.09 -14.27 10.90
N SER A 84 -16.77 -14.19 10.73
CA SER A 84 -15.99 -13.02 11.10
C SER A 84 -16.37 -11.76 10.31
N LEU A 85 -16.72 -11.92 9.04
CA LEU A 85 -17.21 -10.82 8.19
C LEU A 85 -18.53 -10.27 8.73
N VAL A 86 -19.50 -11.15 9.03
CA VAL A 86 -20.79 -10.73 9.59
C VAL A 86 -20.61 -10.08 10.96
N LEU A 87 -19.82 -10.67 11.85
CA LEU A 87 -19.54 -10.08 13.17
C LEU A 87 -18.89 -8.70 13.04
N THR A 88 -17.92 -8.53 12.15
CA THR A 88 -17.26 -7.23 11.93
C THR A 88 -18.27 -6.17 11.48
N ILE A 89 -19.13 -6.50 10.53
CA ILE A 89 -20.16 -5.57 10.03
C ILE A 89 -21.14 -5.20 11.15
N LEU A 90 -21.59 -6.16 11.95
CA LEU A 90 -22.52 -5.91 13.05
C LEU A 90 -21.89 -5.07 14.17
N LEU A 91 -20.69 -5.42 14.61
CA LEU A 91 -19.98 -4.73 15.70
C LEU A 91 -19.64 -3.28 15.33
N VAL A 92 -19.09 -3.07 14.14
CA VAL A 92 -18.73 -1.73 13.65
C VAL A 92 -19.98 -0.93 13.30
N GLY A 93 -20.97 -1.56 12.65
CA GLY A 93 -22.23 -0.91 12.28
C GLY A 93 -23.02 -0.41 13.50
N PHE A 94 -23.03 -1.18 14.59
CA PHE A 94 -23.70 -0.79 15.84
C PHE A 94 -22.92 0.27 16.63
N SER A 95 -21.59 0.13 16.72
CA SER A 95 -20.76 0.99 17.57
C SER A 95 -20.36 2.31 16.92
N GLY A 96 -20.48 2.40 15.60
CA GLY A 96 -19.93 3.50 14.81
C GLY A 96 -18.40 3.46 14.68
N PRO A 97 -17.81 4.33 13.83
CA PRO A 97 -16.38 4.27 13.49
C PRO A 97 -15.42 4.44 14.66
N THR A 98 -15.83 5.20 15.68
CA THR A 98 -15.02 5.52 16.87
C THR A 98 -15.52 4.81 18.13
N GLY A 99 -16.45 3.86 17.99
CA GLY A 99 -16.95 3.08 19.11
C GLY A 99 -15.93 2.08 19.66
N PHE A 100 -16.17 1.62 20.88
CA PHE A 100 -15.28 0.67 21.58
C PHE A 100 -14.97 -0.57 20.73
N TRP A 101 -15.98 -1.23 20.16
CA TRP A 101 -15.78 -2.45 19.36
C TRP A 101 -15.00 -2.21 18.08
N SER A 102 -15.20 -1.05 17.43
CA SER A 102 -14.46 -0.67 16.23
C SER A 102 -12.97 -0.46 16.54
N ILE A 103 -12.67 0.29 17.60
CA ILE A 103 -11.28 0.52 18.05
C ILE A 103 -10.63 -0.79 18.51
N TRP A 104 -11.38 -1.64 19.22
CA TRP A 104 -10.88 -2.93 19.68
C TRP A 104 -10.52 -3.85 18.52
N LEU A 105 -11.36 -3.94 17.48
CA LEU A 105 -11.07 -4.73 16.28
C LEU A 105 -9.81 -4.23 15.56
N VAL A 106 -9.67 -2.91 15.41
CA VAL A 106 -8.49 -2.28 14.80
C VAL A 106 -7.23 -2.60 15.60
N ASN A 107 -7.24 -2.38 16.91
CA ASN A 107 -6.07 -2.58 17.77
C ASN A 107 -5.69 -4.06 17.92
N THR A 108 -6.66 -4.96 17.89
CA THR A 108 -6.44 -6.39 18.12
C THR A 108 -6.02 -7.14 16.86
N PHE A 109 -6.60 -6.79 15.70
CA PHE A 109 -6.37 -7.53 14.46
C PHE A 109 -5.62 -6.73 13.42
N GLN A 110 -6.06 -5.50 13.13
CA GLN A 110 -5.48 -4.70 12.05
C GLN A 110 -4.05 -4.23 12.36
N ILE A 111 -3.83 -3.58 13.51
CA ILE A 111 -2.51 -3.04 13.89
C ILE A 111 -1.44 -4.14 13.98
N PRO A 112 -1.68 -5.30 14.61
CA PRO A 112 -0.66 -6.36 14.66
C PRO A 112 -0.32 -6.94 13.28
N VAL A 113 -1.29 -7.08 12.38
CA VAL A 113 -1.05 -7.54 11.00
C VAL A 113 -0.22 -6.50 10.23
N GLU A 114 -0.57 -5.22 10.33
CA GLU A 114 0.18 -4.13 9.70
C GLU A 114 1.63 -4.06 10.22
N THR A 115 1.82 -4.11 11.54
CA THR A 115 3.16 -4.08 12.15
C THR A 115 3.99 -5.30 11.78
N SER A 116 3.39 -6.48 11.67
CA SER A 116 4.08 -7.69 11.21
C SER A 116 4.56 -7.57 9.76
N LEU A 117 3.74 -7.01 8.87
CA LEU A 117 4.12 -6.76 7.48
C LEU A 117 5.25 -5.73 7.37
N VAL A 118 5.19 -4.66 8.17
CA VAL A 118 6.26 -3.66 8.24
C VAL A 118 7.54 -4.27 8.81
N ALA A 119 7.45 -5.15 9.81
CA ALA A 119 8.61 -5.86 10.36
C ALA A 119 9.28 -6.75 9.32
N VAL A 120 8.52 -7.53 8.55
CA VAL A 120 9.06 -8.33 7.44
C VAL A 120 9.73 -7.43 6.41
N LEU A 121 9.10 -6.32 6.03
CA LEU A 121 9.69 -5.34 5.10
C LEU A 121 10.99 -4.76 5.64
N ALA A 122 11.06 -4.42 6.93
CA ALA A 122 12.28 -3.93 7.56
C ALA A 122 13.42 -4.95 7.49
N ILE A 123 13.15 -6.23 7.76
CA ILE A 123 14.14 -7.31 7.65
C ILE A 123 14.62 -7.48 6.20
N VAL A 124 13.70 -7.45 5.22
CA VAL A 124 14.05 -7.55 3.80
C VAL A 124 14.91 -6.37 3.37
N LEU A 125 14.59 -5.14 3.79
CA LEU A 125 15.40 -3.96 3.50
C LEU A 125 16.79 -4.04 4.14
N LEU A 126 16.89 -4.55 5.37
CA LEU A 126 18.17 -4.77 6.05
C LEU A 126 19.03 -5.78 5.27
N PHE A 127 18.45 -6.91 4.86
CA PHE A 127 19.15 -7.90 4.04
C PHE A 127 19.57 -7.33 2.67
N ALA A 128 18.70 -6.56 2.03
CA ALA A 128 19.01 -5.89 0.76
C ALA A 128 20.17 -4.90 0.91
N ALA A 129 20.20 -4.13 1.99
CA ALA A 129 21.30 -3.22 2.32
C ALA A 129 22.61 -3.98 2.58
N ALA A 130 22.58 -5.06 3.36
CA ALA A 130 23.76 -5.91 3.59
C ALA A 130 24.29 -6.52 2.28
N ARG A 131 23.39 -6.97 1.40
CA ARG A 131 23.73 -7.49 0.06
C ARG A 131 24.30 -6.40 -0.86
N LEU A 132 23.83 -5.17 -0.74
CA LEU A 132 24.36 -4.03 -1.50
C LEU A 132 25.82 -3.71 -1.08
N LEU A 133 26.10 -3.81 0.22
CA LEU A 133 27.44 -3.56 0.80
C LEU A 133 28.44 -4.70 0.54
N SER A 134 27.97 -5.94 0.42
CA SER A 134 28.84 -7.10 0.16
C SER A 134 29.29 -7.24 -1.29
N ARG A 135 28.68 -6.49 -2.23
CA ARG A 135 29.19 -6.35 -3.60
C ARG A 135 30.26 -5.26 -3.66
N ARG A 136 31.07 -5.22 -4.74
CA ARG A 136 32.12 -4.21 -4.90
C ARG A 136 31.56 -2.81 -4.60
N LEU A 137 32.19 -2.12 -3.64
CA LEU A 137 31.80 -0.79 -3.17
C LEU A 137 31.86 0.20 -4.35
N HIS A 138 30.71 0.42 -4.98
CA HIS A 138 30.54 1.47 -5.96
C HIS A 138 30.22 2.79 -5.22
N TRP A 139 30.50 3.93 -5.86
CA TRP A 139 30.19 5.26 -5.32
C TRP A 139 28.74 5.39 -4.82
N ALA A 140 27.80 4.72 -5.48
CA ALA A 140 26.38 4.70 -5.10
C ALA A 140 26.13 3.95 -3.78
N SER A 141 26.80 2.83 -3.53
CA SER A 141 26.67 2.07 -2.27
C SER A 141 27.27 2.86 -1.10
N LEU A 142 28.36 3.58 -1.33
CA LEU A 142 28.97 4.48 -0.34
C LEU A 142 28.01 5.62 0.01
N LEU A 143 27.50 6.35 -0.98
CA LEU A 143 26.54 7.44 -0.77
C LEU A 143 25.28 6.96 -0.03
N PHE A 144 24.73 5.80 -0.42
CA PHE A 144 23.58 5.21 0.25
C PHE A 144 23.88 4.89 1.72
N LEU A 145 25.03 4.26 1.99
CA LEU A 145 25.44 3.92 3.36
C LEU A 145 25.62 5.18 4.22
N THR A 146 26.28 6.22 3.68
CA THR A 146 26.46 7.48 4.41
C THR A 146 25.11 8.12 4.73
N ALA A 147 24.20 8.18 3.75
CA ALA A 147 22.85 8.71 3.96
C ALA A 147 22.06 7.87 4.99
N ALA A 148 22.11 6.54 4.90
CA ALA A 148 21.42 5.64 5.82
C ALA A 148 21.93 5.81 7.27
N VAL A 149 23.24 5.86 7.48
CA VAL A 149 23.84 6.08 8.80
C VAL A 149 23.44 7.46 9.36
N LEU A 150 23.48 8.51 8.55
CA LEU A 150 23.07 9.85 8.97
C LEU A 150 21.59 9.92 9.33
N VAL A 151 20.70 9.27 8.56
CA VAL A 151 19.27 9.18 8.89
C VAL A 151 19.07 8.42 10.19
N LEU A 152 19.71 7.25 10.36
CA LEU A 152 19.56 6.42 11.55
C LEU A 152 20.06 7.12 12.81
N LEU A 153 21.21 7.81 12.74
CA LEU A 153 21.72 8.65 13.83
C LEU A 153 20.78 9.83 14.12
N GLY A 154 20.12 10.37 13.10
CA GLY A 154 19.14 11.45 13.26
C GLY A 154 17.82 11.00 13.90
N ILE A 155 17.43 9.73 13.75
CA ILE A 155 16.19 9.17 14.33
C ILE A 155 16.44 8.59 15.73
N ALA A 156 17.64 8.09 16.01
CA ALA A 156 17.99 7.53 17.30
C ALA A 156 17.81 8.58 18.42
N PRO A 157 17.02 8.30 19.47
CA PRO A 157 16.88 9.19 20.62
C PRO A 157 18.16 9.09 21.47
N LEU A 158 19.24 9.72 20.99
CA LEU A 158 20.53 9.73 21.66
C LEU A 158 20.56 10.90 22.66
N PRO A 159 20.66 10.64 23.98
CA PRO A 159 20.42 11.63 25.04
C PRO A 159 21.41 12.81 25.12
N TYR A 160 22.35 12.95 24.18
CA TYR A 160 23.37 14.02 24.20
C TYR A 160 23.71 14.62 22.83
N ILE A 161 23.09 14.14 21.75
CA ILE A 161 23.40 14.56 20.36
C ILE A 161 22.34 15.53 19.82
N GLY A 162 21.17 15.62 20.47
CA GLY A 162 20.06 16.50 20.08
C GLY A 162 20.32 18.00 20.28
N GLU A 163 21.33 18.38 21.06
CA GLU A 163 21.64 19.79 21.36
C GLU A 163 22.64 20.44 20.39
N ILE A 164 23.22 19.67 19.46
CA ILE A 164 24.14 20.21 18.45
C ILE A 164 23.31 20.81 17.30
N PRO A 165 23.29 22.14 17.10
CA PRO A 165 22.41 22.79 16.13
C PRO A 165 22.65 22.31 14.69
N PHE A 166 23.90 21.98 14.36
CA PHE A 166 24.29 21.47 13.05
C PHE A 166 23.63 20.12 12.72
N LEU A 167 23.60 19.19 13.68
CA LEU A 167 23.03 17.86 13.47
C LEU A 167 21.49 17.90 13.37
N SER A 168 20.86 18.79 14.15
CA SER A 168 19.41 19.04 14.05
C SER A 168 19.00 19.59 12.69
N ASN A 169 19.73 20.60 12.18
CA ASN A 169 19.50 21.16 10.85
C ASN A 169 19.74 20.15 9.73
N LEU A 170 20.81 19.36 9.82
CA LEU A 170 21.11 18.31 8.84
C LEU A 170 20.02 17.24 8.81
N ARG A 171 19.52 16.83 10.00
CA ARG A 171 18.37 15.91 10.14
C ARG A 171 17.13 16.47 9.47
N GLN A 172 16.78 17.73 9.76
CA GLN A 172 15.59 18.37 9.21
C GLN A 172 15.67 18.48 7.69
N TRP A 173 16.84 18.81 7.14
CA TRP A 173 17.05 18.83 5.68
C TRP A 173 16.91 17.43 5.06
N LEU A 174 17.53 16.42 5.69
CA LEU A 174 17.53 15.04 5.22
C LEU A 174 16.14 14.41 5.26
N SER A 175 15.33 14.75 6.28
CA SER A 175 13.95 14.26 6.42
C SER A 175 12.96 14.99 5.51
N SER A 176 13.13 16.31 5.31
CA SER A 176 12.18 17.14 4.56
C SER A 176 12.33 17.05 3.05
N LEU A 177 13.56 16.91 2.54
CA LEU A 177 13.84 16.95 1.10
C LEU A 177 14.15 15.55 0.53
N PRO A 178 15.30 14.90 0.84
CA PRO A 178 15.64 13.61 0.23
C PRO A 178 14.75 12.45 0.66
N ALA A 179 14.47 12.32 1.98
CA ALA A 179 13.65 11.22 2.47
C ALA A 179 12.21 11.31 1.94
N LEU A 180 11.65 12.52 1.90
CA LEU A 180 10.32 12.76 1.33
C LEU A 180 10.29 12.49 -0.18
N ALA A 181 11.34 12.87 -0.92
CA ALA A 181 11.47 12.57 -2.35
C ALA A 181 11.59 11.04 -2.59
N GLY A 182 12.37 10.33 -1.77
CA GLY A 182 12.50 8.88 -1.81
C GLY A 182 11.20 8.16 -1.52
N ALA A 183 10.47 8.58 -0.48
CA ALA A 183 9.16 8.06 -0.14
C ALA A 183 8.15 8.23 -1.29
N ARG A 184 8.14 9.41 -1.92
CA ARG A 184 7.32 9.67 -3.13
C ARG A 184 7.74 8.77 -4.30
N GLY A 185 9.04 8.60 -4.55
CA GLY A 185 9.55 7.70 -5.57
C GLY A 185 9.14 6.24 -5.35
N LEU A 186 9.17 5.78 -4.09
CA LEU A 186 8.69 4.45 -3.71
C LEU A 186 7.18 4.32 -3.97
N LEU A 187 6.38 5.30 -3.57
CA LEU A 187 4.94 5.31 -3.83
C LEU A 187 4.62 5.27 -5.34
N LEU A 188 5.39 5.98 -6.17
CA LEU A 188 5.29 5.91 -7.62
C LEU A 188 5.64 4.51 -8.15
N GLY A 189 6.72 3.90 -7.65
CA GLY A 189 7.11 2.54 -7.99
C GLY A 189 6.03 1.51 -7.63
N VAL A 190 5.45 1.62 -6.44
CA VAL A 190 4.33 0.79 -6.00
C VAL A 190 3.11 0.98 -6.91
N ALA A 191 2.75 2.23 -7.23
CA ALA A 191 1.65 2.53 -8.14
C ALA A 191 1.87 1.94 -9.55
N LEU A 192 3.09 2.01 -10.08
CA LEU A 192 3.42 1.38 -11.36
C LEU A 192 3.35 -0.15 -11.27
N GLY A 193 3.82 -0.74 -10.18
CA GLY A 193 3.72 -2.19 -9.93
C GLY A 193 2.27 -2.67 -9.86
N THR A 194 1.39 -1.93 -9.19
CA THR A 194 -0.04 -2.27 -9.11
C THR A 194 -0.74 -2.14 -10.45
N ILE A 195 -0.43 -1.09 -11.24
CA ILE A 195 -0.95 -0.93 -12.61
C ILE A 195 -0.48 -2.08 -13.51
N ALA A 196 0.81 -2.43 -13.47
CA ALA A 196 1.34 -3.54 -14.27
C ALA A 196 0.67 -4.87 -13.93
N THR A 197 0.44 -5.13 -12.64
CA THR A 197 -0.26 -6.33 -12.16
C THR A 197 -1.72 -6.33 -12.61
N GLY A 198 -2.44 -5.21 -12.44
CA GLY A 198 -3.82 -5.07 -12.90
C GLY A 198 -3.96 -5.27 -14.41
N LEU A 199 -3.02 -4.73 -15.20
CA LEU A 199 -3.02 -4.89 -16.65
C LEU A 199 -2.80 -6.35 -17.07
N ARG A 200 -1.88 -7.08 -16.41
CA ARG A 200 -1.67 -8.51 -16.69
C ARG A 200 -2.92 -9.35 -16.44
N ILE A 201 -3.64 -9.06 -15.35
CA ILE A 201 -4.91 -9.71 -15.03
C ILE A 201 -5.98 -9.38 -16.09
N LEU A 202 -6.12 -8.11 -16.47
CA LEU A 202 -7.12 -7.67 -17.46
C LEU A 202 -6.86 -8.24 -18.86
N MET A 203 -5.59 -8.39 -19.24
CA MET A 203 -5.20 -9.02 -20.50
C MET A 203 -5.32 -10.55 -20.46
N GLY A 204 -5.66 -11.13 -19.30
CA GLY A 204 -5.78 -12.57 -19.09
C GLY A 204 -4.44 -13.31 -19.22
N VAL A 205 -3.33 -12.58 -19.09
CA VAL A 205 -1.96 -13.13 -19.05
C VAL A 205 -1.77 -13.84 -17.71
N ASP A 206 -2.16 -13.18 -16.63
CA ASP A 206 -2.28 -13.82 -15.32
C ASP A 206 -3.75 -14.23 -15.14
N ARG A 207 -3.99 -15.55 -14.99
CA ARG A 207 -5.31 -16.11 -14.69
C ARG A 207 -5.36 -16.48 -13.20
N PRO A 208 -6.02 -15.70 -12.34
CA PRO A 208 -6.05 -15.99 -10.90
C PRO A 208 -6.77 -17.30 -10.55
N TYR A 209 -7.57 -17.83 -11.48
CA TYR A 209 -8.39 -19.04 -11.34
C TYR A 209 -8.28 -19.95 -12.57
N GLY A 210 -7.13 -19.93 -13.25
CA GLY A 210 -6.84 -20.76 -14.41
C GLY A 210 -6.17 -22.07 -14.03
N ASP A 211 -6.66 -22.71 -12.97
CA ASP A 211 -6.65 -24.14 -12.65
C ASP A 211 -7.82 -24.39 -11.69
#